data_AF-S7XU08-F1
#
_entry.id   AF-S7XU08-F1
#
_cell.length_a   1.000
_cell.length_b   1.000
_cell.length_c   1.000
_cell.angle_alpha   90.00
_cell.angle_beta   90.00
_cell.angle_gamma   90.00
#
_symmetry.space_group_name_H-M   'P 1'
#
loop_
_entity.id
_entity.type
_entity.pdbx_description
1 polymer ?
#
loop_
_entity_poly.entity_id
_entity_poly.type
_entity_poly.pdbx_seq_one_letter_code
_entity_poly.pdbx_strand_id
1 'polypeptide(L)'
;MKPTFIIRINLFFPFKKYFFLFHIFFLFFIFFCPMSETLFEKNMFVLLNRGRFAGNKGIIVDTDLENNRIIIAGVSKIPKNKKRKTIVFLKKMNPMHIMATTYKRDIGLSLDNLDSIFEDKVKKAVALNRVREIFNKNKNNEGFAWLYKKLEI
;
A
#
# COMPACT_ATOMS: atom_id res chain seq x y z
N MET A 1 -32.78 -65.89 -1.16
CA MET A 1 -32.74 -65.47 -2.57
C MET A 1 -33.50 -64.17 -2.72
N LYS A 2 -32.82 -63.07 -3.06
CA LYS A 2 -33.41 -61.76 -3.37
C LYS A 2 -32.73 -61.23 -4.64
N PRO A 3 -33.49 -60.64 -5.59
CA PRO A 3 -32.99 -60.34 -6.92
C PRO A 3 -32.17 -59.05 -6.97
N THR A 4 -31.13 -59.07 -7.77
CA THR A 4 -30.25 -57.97 -8.16
C THR A 4 -30.99 -57.02 -9.11
N PHE A 5 -31.20 -55.77 -8.70
CA PHE A 5 -31.64 -54.67 -9.57
C PHE A 5 -30.41 -54.00 -10.21
N ILE A 6 -30.23 -54.19 -11.51
CA ILE A 6 -29.23 -53.47 -12.31
C ILE A 6 -29.89 -52.18 -12.82
N ILE A 7 -29.49 -51.04 -12.27
CA ILE A 7 -29.92 -49.71 -12.73
C ILE A 7 -28.92 -49.25 -13.79
N ARG A 8 -29.35 -49.19 -15.05
CA ARG A 8 -28.58 -48.63 -16.17
C ARG A 8 -28.80 -47.12 -16.20
N ILE A 9 -27.82 -46.35 -15.71
CA ILE A 9 -27.84 -44.88 -15.78
C ILE A 9 -27.22 -44.47 -17.12
N ASN A 10 -28.06 -44.07 -18.07
CA ASN A 10 -27.63 -43.40 -19.30
C ASN A 10 -27.27 -41.94 -18.98
N LEU A 11 -25.99 -41.68 -18.73
CA LEU A 11 -25.42 -40.33 -18.66
C LEU A 11 -25.06 -39.86 -20.06
N PHE A 12 -26.06 -39.37 -20.80
CA PHE A 12 -25.84 -38.65 -22.05
C PHE A 12 -25.67 -37.15 -21.71
N PHE A 13 -24.45 -36.76 -21.35
CA PHE A 13 -24.09 -35.36 -21.12
C PHE A 13 -23.65 -34.69 -22.44
N PRO A 14 -24.34 -33.65 -22.93
CA PRO A 14 -23.94 -32.94 -24.15
C PRO A 14 -22.77 -32.00 -23.86
N PHE A 15 -21.54 -32.47 -24.09
CA PHE A 15 -20.28 -31.79 -23.76
C PHE A 15 -19.89 -30.60 -24.68
N LYS A 16 -20.69 -30.24 -25.69
CA LYS A 16 -20.24 -29.32 -26.75
C LYS A 16 -20.58 -27.83 -26.57
N LYS A 17 -21.46 -27.46 -25.63
CA LYS A 17 -21.91 -26.05 -25.49
C LYS A 17 -21.12 -25.19 -24.50
N TYR A 18 -20.35 -25.80 -23.59
CA TYR A 18 -19.65 -25.07 -22.51
C TYR A 18 -18.18 -24.75 -22.80
N PHE A 19 -17.59 -25.32 -23.85
CA PHE A 19 -16.17 -25.09 -24.17
C PHE A 19 -15.91 -23.68 -24.74
N PHE A 20 -16.91 -23.08 -25.41
CA PHE A 20 -16.76 -21.76 -26.03
C PHE A 20 -16.92 -20.61 -25.03
N LEU A 21 -17.71 -20.79 -23.96
CA LEU A 21 -17.90 -19.77 -22.92
C LEU A 21 -16.67 -19.63 -22.01
N PHE A 22 -15.90 -20.71 -21.84
CA PHE A 22 -14.72 -20.71 -20.96
C PHE A 22 -13.56 -19.89 -21.56
N HIS A 23 -13.41 -19.86 -22.89
CA HIS A 23 -12.39 -19.04 -23.55
C HIS A 23 -12.69 -17.54 -23.53
N ILE A 24 -13.97 -17.16 -23.61
CA ILE A 24 -14.37 -15.74 -23.52
C ILE A 24 -14.16 -15.20 -22.10
N PHE A 25 -14.41 -16.02 -21.07
CA PHE A 25 -14.12 -15.63 -19.68
C PHE A 25 -12.62 -15.55 -19.36
N PHE A 26 -11.80 -16.42 -19.95
CA PHE A 26 -10.35 -16.42 -19.72
C PHE A 26 -9.65 -15.21 -20.36
N LEU A 27 -10.13 -14.74 -21.53
CA LEU A 27 -9.63 -13.52 -22.16
C LEU A 27 -10.00 -12.25 -21.38
N PHE A 28 -11.16 -12.22 -20.71
CA PHE A 28 -11.57 -11.06 -19.91
C PHE A 28 -10.73 -10.90 -18.63
N PHE A 29 -10.22 -12.00 -18.07
CA PHE A 29 -9.39 -11.97 -16.87
C PHE A 29 -7.94 -11.52 -17.13
N ILE A 30 -7.44 -11.69 -18.36
CA ILE A 30 -6.09 -11.25 -18.75
C ILE A 30 -6.05 -9.76 -19.08
N PHE A 31 -7.15 -9.18 -19.58
CA PHE A 31 -7.21 -7.78 -20.00
C PHE A 31 -7.48 -6.76 -18.88
N PHE A 32 -7.87 -7.23 -17.68
CA PHE A 32 -8.21 -6.34 -16.55
C PHE A 32 -7.28 -6.53 -15.34
N CYS A 33 -6.01 -6.88 -15.58
CA CYS A 33 -4.98 -6.62 -14.59
C CYS A 33 -4.39 -5.23 -14.92
N PRO A 34 -4.72 -4.16 -14.19
CA PRO A 34 -4.02 -2.90 -14.34
C PRO A 34 -2.56 -3.18 -13.98
N MET A 35 -1.72 -3.27 -15.01
CA MET A 35 -0.29 -3.46 -14.87
C MET A 35 0.26 -2.17 -14.26
N SER A 36 0.36 -2.10 -12.93
CA SER A 36 1.03 -0.99 -12.27
C SER A 36 2.53 -1.20 -12.47
N GLU A 37 3.12 -0.57 -13.48
CA GLU A 37 4.55 -0.67 -13.83
C GLU A 37 5.49 -0.01 -12.80
N THR A 38 5.06 0.22 -11.56
CA THR A 38 5.88 0.82 -10.52
C THR A 38 6.08 -0.14 -9.37
N LEU A 39 7.35 -0.44 -9.05
CA LEU A 39 7.76 -1.23 -7.88
C LEU A 39 7.25 -0.65 -6.55
N PHE A 40 6.84 0.62 -6.56
CA PHE A 40 6.27 1.32 -5.43
C PHE A 40 4.75 1.32 -5.51
N GLU A 41 4.12 0.95 -4.40
CA GLU A 41 2.66 0.94 -4.24
C GLU A 41 2.27 1.79 -3.04
N LYS A 42 1.04 2.32 -3.06
CA LYS A 42 0.45 2.97 -1.89
C LYS A 42 0.45 2.02 -0.68
N ASN A 43 0.62 2.59 0.51
CA ASN A 43 0.69 1.86 1.78
C ASN A 43 1.90 0.91 1.94
N MET A 44 2.88 1.00 1.04
CA MET A 44 4.17 0.32 1.17
C MET A 44 5.08 1.09 2.13
N PHE A 45 5.74 0.36 3.03
CA PHE A 45 6.79 0.93 3.86
C PHE A 45 8.09 1.09 3.07
N VAL A 46 8.79 2.17 3.35
CA VAL A 46 10.00 2.55 2.64
C VAL A 46 11.04 3.12 3.57
N LEU A 47 12.30 2.97 3.19
CA LEU A 47 13.44 3.62 3.83
C LEU A 47 13.95 4.75 2.94
N LEU A 48 14.24 5.91 3.53
CA LEU A 48 14.81 7.03 2.79
C LEU A 48 16.34 6.91 2.78
N ASN A 49 16.94 6.91 1.60
CA ASN A 49 18.40 6.77 1.44
C ASN A 49 19.12 8.13 1.37
N ARG A 50 18.45 9.19 0.90
CA ARG A 50 19.07 10.51 0.67
C ARG A 50 18.25 11.67 1.24
N GLY A 51 18.93 12.79 1.45
CA GLY A 51 18.37 14.06 1.91
C GLY A 51 18.26 14.19 3.43
N ARG A 52 17.59 15.24 3.90
CA ARG A 52 17.45 15.58 5.35
C ARG A 52 16.90 14.43 6.22
N PHE A 53 16.13 13.51 5.64
CA PHE A 53 15.48 12.41 6.34
C PHE A 53 16.10 11.05 5.98
N ALA A 54 17.33 11.01 5.48
CA ALA A 54 18.02 9.75 5.23
C ALA A 54 18.11 8.89 6.51
N GLY A 55 17.95 7.58 6.35
CA GLY A 55 17.89 6.61 7.45
C GLY A 55 16.54 6.56 8.19
N ASN A 56 15.61 7.48 7.90
CA ASN A 56 14.27 7.43 8.46
C ASN A 56 13.36 6.52 7.65
N LYS A 57 12.36 5.97 8.32
CA LYS A 57 11.33 5.11 7.75
C LYS A 57 10.08 5.92 7.44
N GLY A 58 9.37 5.52 6.40
CA GLY A 58 8.11 6.13 5.99
C GLY A 58 7.18 5.13 5.33
N ILE A 59 6.01 5.63 4.94
CA ILE A 59 5.00 4.95 4.16
C ILE A 59 4.66 5.79 2.93
N ILE A 60 4.42 5.12 1.80
CA ILE A 60 3.97 5.76 0.58
C ILE A 60 2.49 6.11 0.73
N VAL A 61 2.19 7.40 0.64
CA VAL A 61 0.81 7.91 0.66
C VAL A 61 0.21 7.85 -0.72
N ASP A 62 1.01 8.23 -1.72
CA ASP A 62 0.59 8.23 -3.11
C ASP A 62 1.78 8.19 -4.05
N THR A 63 1.52 7.73 -5.27
CA THR A 63 2.47 7.64 -6.37
C THR A 63 1.98 8.55 -7.50
N ASP A 64 2.64 9.69 -7.67
CA ASP A 64 2.40 10.60 -8.78
C ASP A 64 3.12 10.04 -10.02
N LEU A 65 2.35 9.30 -10.82
CA LEU A 65 2.82 8.63 -12.04
C LEU A 65 3.22 9.63 -13.12
N GLU A 66 2.56 10.79 -13.19
CA GLU A 66 2.81 11.81 -14.20
C GLU A 66 4.18 12.44 -14.03
N ASN A 67 4.55 12.79 -12.80
CA ASN A 67 5.82 13.45 -12.50
C ASN A 67 6.93 12.48 -12.05
N ASN A 68 6.66 11.17 -12.05
CA ASN A 68 7.56 10.14 -11.51
C ASN A 68 8.05 10.49 -10.10
N ARG A 69 7.13 10.92 -9.24
CA ARG A 69 7.40 11.34 -7.86
C ARG A 69 6.55 10.53 -6.89
N ILE A 70 7.12 10.27 -5.72
CA ILE A 70 6.46 9.51 -4.67
C ILE A 70 6.23 10.43 -3.48
N ILE A 71 5.02 10.41 -2.94
CA ILE A 71 4.64 11.17 -1.75
C ILE A 71 4.77 10.25 -0.55
N ILE A 72 5.67 10.60 0.35
CA ILE A 72 5.97 9.81 1.54
C ILE A 72 5.60 10.59 2.80
N ALA A 73 4.92 9.90 3.71
CA ALA A 73 4.75 10.33 5.09
C ALA A 73 5.63 9.46 6.00
N GLY A 74 6.35 10.03 6.94
CA GLY A 74 7.25 9.25 7.78
C GLY A 74 7.52 9.86 9.14
N VAL A 75 8.24 9.11 9.97
CA VAL A 75 8.60 9.50 11.34
C VAL A 75 10.07 9.89 11.35
N SER A 76 10.36 11.14 11.72
CA SER A 76 11.75 11.62 11.83
C SER A 76 12.31 11.39 13.23
N LYS A 77 11.51 11.63 14.27
CA LYS A 77 11.97 11.46 15.66
C LYS A 77 10.85 10.96 16.54
N ILE A 78 11.17 9.88 17.25
CA ILE A 78 10.29 9.29 18.24
C ILE A 78 10.69 9.82 19.61
N PRO A 79 9.78 10.44 20.35
CA PRO A 79 10.08 11.00 21.65
C PRO A 79 10.29 9.87 22.66
N LYS A 80 11.41 9.93 23.40
CA LYS A 80 11.67 9.02 24.54
C LYS A 80 10.66 9.24 25.68
N ASN A 81 10.16 10.46 25.83
CA ASN A 81 9.21 10.84 26.87
C ASN A 81 7.81 11.02 26.26
N LYS A 82 6.79 10.41 26.88
CA LYS A 82 5.37 10.47 26.43
C LYS A 82 4.83 11.90 26.30
N LYS A 83 5.38 12.87 27.02
CA LYS A 83 4.95 14.28 26.97
C LYS A 83 5.31 15.02 25.68
N ARG A 84 6.30 14.54 24.91
CA ARG A 84 6.74 15.20 23.67
C ARG A 84 6.02 14.62 22.46
N LYS A 85 5.72 15.47 21.47
CA LYS A 85 5.04 15.07 20.23
C LYS A 85 6.00 14.33 19.29
N THR A 86 5.49 13.33 18.58
CA THR A 86 6.19 12.65 17.48
C THR A 86 6.45 13.63 16.35
N ILE A 87 7.70 13.69 15.87
CA ILE A 87 8.08 14.51 14.73
C ILE A 87 7.86 13.68 13.47
N VAL A 88 6.87 14.10 12.67
CA VAL A 88 6.52 13.49 11.39
C VAL A 88 6.90 14.41 10.24
N PHE A 89 7.05 13.85 9.06
CA PHE A 89 7.32 14.59 7.83
C PHE A 89 6.41 14.10 6.70
N LEU A 90 6.18 14.98 5.73
CA LEU A 90 5.47 14.71 4.48
C LEU A 90 6.30 15.31 3.34
N LYS A 91 6.70 14.49 2.36
CA LYS A 91 7.64 14.92 1.31
C LYS A 91 7.38 14.22 -0.03
N LYS A 92 7.45 15.00 -1.12
CA LYS A 92 7.61 14.52 -2.50
C LYS A 92 9.08 14.15 -2.75
N MET A 93 9.35 12.92 -3.19
CA MET A 93 10.70 12.42 -3.43
C MET A 93 10.78 11.64 -4.75
N ASN A 94 11.96 11.64 -5.35
CA ASN A 94 12.27 10.78 -6.49
C ASN A 94 12.40 9.31 -6.00
N PRO A 95 11.83 8.33 -6.73
CA PRO A 95 12.00 6.90 -6.47
C PRO A 95 13.44 6.46 -6.17
N MET A 96 14.44 7.02 -6.86
CA MET A 96 15.86 6.67 -6.67
C MET A 96 16.42 6.99 -5.27
N HIS A 97 15.72 7.83 -4.49
CA HIS A 97 16.14 8.21 -3.14
C HIS A 97 15.47 7.37 -2.06
N ILE A 98 14.71 6.36 -2.48
CA ILE A 98 13.85 5.55 -1.65
C ILE A 98 14.23 4.09 -1.86
N MET A 99 14.39 3.36 -0.77
CA MET A 99 14.55 1.92 -0.77
C MET A 99 13.19 1.29 -0.43
N ALA A 100 12.67 0.50 -1.36
CA ALA A 100 11.45 -0.26 -1.16
C ALA A 100 11.66 -1.34 -0.11
N THR A 101 10.58 -1.68 0.60
CA THR A 101 10.55 -2.85 1.48
C THR A 101 9.37 -3.74 1.13
N THR A 102 9.42 -4.98 1.58
CA THR A 102 8.33 -5.94 1.37
C THR A 102 7.11 -5.68 2.25
N TYR A 103 7.26 -4.84 3.29
CA TYR A 103 6.20 -4.60 4.25
C TYR A 103 5.16 -3.64 3.67
N LYS A 104 3.89 -4.06 3.68
CA LYS A 104 2.74 -3.26 3.29
C LYS A 104 1.71 -3.28 4.40
N ARG A 105 1.20 -2.11 4.79
CA ARG A 105 0.12 -1.98 5.79
C ARG A 105 -0.70 -0.74 5.51
N ASP A 106 -2.01 -0.89 5.47
CA ASP A 106 -2.90 0.25 5.36
C ASP A 106 -2.99 0.99 6.70
N ILE A 107 -2.79 2.31 6.65
CA ILE A 107 -2.85 3.22 7.80
C ILE A 107 -4.17 4.01 7.80
N GLY A 108 -4.97 3.91 6.73
CA GLY A 108 -6.13 4.77 6.51
C GLY A 108 -5.73 6.23 6.27
N LEU A 109 -4.50 6.46 5.79
CA LEU A 109 -4.01 7.79 5.47
C LEU A 109 -4.50 8.18 4.08
N SER A 110 -5.62 8.90 4.03
CA SER A 110 -6.06 9.62 2.83
C SER A 110 -5.80 11.11 3.00
N LEU A 111 -5.05 11.68 2.06
CA LEU A 111 -4.81 13.12 1.98
C LEU A 111 -5.44 13.62 0.69
N ASP A 112 -6.35 14.59 0.82
CA ASP A 112 -7.05 15.17 -0.32
C ASP A 112 -6.16 16.27 -0.96
N ASN A 113 -6.20 16.40 -2.29
CA ASN A 113 -5.53 17.44 -3.07
C ASN A 113 -4.01 17.56 -2.81
N LEU A 114 -3.29 16.47 -3.03
CA LEU A 114 -1.86 16.32 -2.76
C LEU A 114 -0.97 17.38 -3.40
N ASP A 115 -1.29 17.90 -4.58
CA ASP A 115 -0.47 18.92 -5.24
C ASP A 115 -0.50 20.25 -4.50
N SER A 116 -1.70 20.70 -4.14
CA SER A 116 -1.91 21.96 -3.43
C SER A 116 -1.31 21.97 -2.01
N ILE A 117 -1.08 20.79 -1.42
CA ILE A 117 -0.47 20.65 -0.08
C ILE A 117 1.00 21.11 -0.08
N PHE A 118 1.72 20.98 -1.20
CA PHE A 118 3.14 21.35 -1.24
C PHE A 118 3.38 22.82 -1.60
N GLU A 119 2.38 23.48 -2.19
CA GLU A 119 2.42 24.89 -2.56
C GLU A 119 2.11 25.81 -1.38
N ASP A 120 1.09 25.45 -0.58
CA ASP A 120 0.66 26.25 0.57
C ASP A 120 1.17 25.69 1.90
N LYS A 121 1.92 26.53 2.64
CA LYS A 121 2.46 26.20 3.96
C LYS A 121 1.37 25.89 4.99
N VAL A 122 0.21 26.55 4.91
CA VAL A 122 -0.91 26.34 5.85
C VAL A 122 -1.52 24.96 5.60
N LYS A 123 -1.84 24.63 4.34
CA LYS A 123 -2.35 23.30 3.96
C LYS A 123 -1.36 22.20 4.34
N LYS A 124 -0.06 22.41 4.15
CA LYS A 124 0.98 21.49 4.59
C LYS A 124 0.98 21.25 6.09
N ALA A 125 0.81 22.30 6.89
CA ALA A 125 0.77 22.19 8.34
C ALA A 125 -0.46 21.37 8.80
N VAL A 126 -1.62 21.59 8.17
CA VAL A 126 -2.84 20.80 8.42
C VAL A 126 -2.64 19.33 8.06
N ALA A 127 -2.08 19.04 6.88
CA ALA A 127 -1.78 17.68 6.46
C ALA A 127 -0.79 16.98 7.42
N LEU A 128 0.26 17.69 7.87
CA LEU A 128 1.21 17.16 8.85
C LEU A 128 0.57 16.87 10.21
N ASN A 129 -0.41 17.67 10.64
CA ASN A 129 -1.15 17.41 11.87
C ASN A 129 -1.99 16.14 11.75
N ARG A 130 -2.70 15.96 10.63
CA ARG A 130 -3.48 14.74 10.33
C ARG A 130 -2.61 13.49 10.28
N VAL A 131 -1.46 13.55 9.59
CA VAL A 131 -0.47 12.45 9.57
C VAL A 131 -0.01 12.11 10.98
N ARG A 132 0.27 13.14 11.81
CA ARG A 132 0.73 12.94 13.19
C ARG A 132 -0.32 12.24 14.05
N GLU A 133 -1.57 12.63 13.95
CA GLU A 133 -2.68 12.03 14.70
C GLU A 133 -2.84 10.55 14.36
N ILE A 134 -2.83 10.23 13.05
CA ILE A 134 -2.95 8.87 12.56
C ILE A 134 -1.76 8.00 13.00
N PHE A 135 -0.54 8.52 12.94
CA PHE A 135 0.64 7.81 13.43
C PHE A 135 0.64 7.65 14.95
N ASN A 136 0.09 8.60 15.72
CA ASN A 136 -0.03 8.42 17.16
C ASN A 136 -1.09 7.38 17.51
N LYS A 137 -2.20 7.32 16.78
CA LYS A 137 -3.24 6.29 16.93
C LYS A 137 -2.69 4.89 16.71
N ASN A 138 -1.84 4.73 15.69
CA ASN A 138 -1.26 3.45 15.31
C ASN A 138 0.05 3.09 16.03
N LYS A 139 0.51 3.91 16.98
CA LYS A 139 1.83 3.73 17.62
C LYS A 139 1.94 2.42 18.39
N ASN A 140 0.85 1.96 19.02
CA ASN A 140 0.82 0.75 19.84
C ASN A 140 0.44 -0.50 19.05
N ASN A 141 0.12 -0.37 17.77
CA ASN A 141 -0.24 -1.49 16.92
C ASN A 141 1.03 -2.23 16.48
N GLU A 142 1.08 -3.54 16.73
CA GLU A 142 2.24 -4.39 16.41
C GLU A 142 2.61 -4.35 14.92
N GLY A 143 1.60 -4.24 14.04
CA GLY A 143 1.80 -4.13 12.59
C GLY A 143 2.63 -2.91 12.16
N PHE A 144 2.77 -1.89 13.01
CA PHE A 144 3.54 -0.68 12.74
C PHE A 144 4.83 -0.60 13.55
N ALA A 145 5.16 -1.61 14.37
CA ALA A 145 6.35 -1.61 15.21
C ALA A 145 7.63 -1.36 14.39
N TRP A 146 7.69 -1.89 13.16
CA TRP A 146 8.81 -1.70 12.25
C TRP A 146 9.05 -0.22 11.90
N LEU A 147 8.00 0.57 11.67
CA LEU A 147 8.07 2.00 11.34
C LEU A 147 8.69 2.80 12.49
N TYR A 148 8.39 2.43 13.74
CA TYR A 148 8.86 3.11 14.93
C TYR A 148 10.21 2.60 15.46
N LYS A 149 10.71 1.46 14.96
CA LYS A 149 12.05 1.00 15.33
C LYS A 149 13.10 1.84 14.61
N LYS A 150 14.05 2.42 15.36
CA LYS A 150 15.20 3.10 14.75
C LYS A 150 15.99 2.10 13.91
N LEU A 151 16.45 2.52 12.73
CA LEU A 151 17.41 1.73 11.97
C LEU A 151 18.78 1.84 12.67
N GLU A 152 19.34 0.70 13.05
CA GLU A 152 20.71 0.58 13.53
C GLU A 152 21.54 0.12 12.33
N ILE A 153 22.66 0.81 12.09
CA ILE A 153 23.65 0.52 11.05
C ILE A 153 24.91 0.11 11.80
#